data_AF-A0A349SPZ5-F1
#
_entry.id   AF-A0A349SPZ5-F1
#
_cell.length_a   1.000
_cell.length_b   1.000
_cell.length_c   1.000
_cell.angle_alpha   90.00
_cell.angle_beta   90.00
_cell.angle_gamma   90.00
#
_symmetry.space_group_name_H-M   'P 1'
#
loop_
_entity.id
_entity.type
_entity.pdbx_description
1 polymer ?
#
loop_
_entity_poly.entity_id
_entity_poly.type
_entity_poly.pdbx_seq_one_letter_code
_entity_poly.pdbx_strand_id
1 'polypeptide(L)' 'MKLATTTVRQLAVDSLSFMAVLALTVGGFWGLFLVNASLFTMVVFGLLMVPALLSSTYYLGKDINEATHKLIA' A
#
# COMPACT_ATOMS: atom_id res chain seq x y z
N MET A 1 -6.41 26.81 7.24
CA MET A 1 -7.18 25.86 6.39
C MET A 1 -6.35 25.16 5.30
N LYS A 2 -5.36 25.81 4.66
CA LYS A 2 -4.54 25.22 3.58
C LYS A 2 -3.67 24.02 3.99
N LEU A 3 -3.22 23.98 5.25
CA LEU A 3 -2.38 22.91 5.78
C LEU A 3 -3.16 21.60 5.94
N ALA A 4 -4.34 21.67 6.58
CA ALA A 4 -5.24 20.53 6.78
C ALA A 4 -5.67 19.88 5.45
N THR A 5 -5.97 20.69 4.42
CA THR A 5 -6.33 20.16 3.09
C THR A 5 -5.16 19.47 2.40
N THR A 6 -3.93 19.91 2.64
CA THR A 6 -2.72 19.29 2.07
C THR A 6 -2.44 17.94 2.74
N THR A 7 -2.56 17.87 4.07
CA THR A 7 -2.39 16.63 4.84
C THR A 7 -3.45 15.58 4.51
N VAL A 8 -4.73 15.98 4.38
CA VAL A 8 -5.81 15.06 3.97
C VAL A 8 -5.60 14.55 2.54
N ARG A 9 -5.10 15.40 1.64
CA ARG A 9 -4.80 14.99 0.26
C ARG A 9 -3.64 14.00 0.19
N GLN A 10 -2.55 14.22 0.94
CA GLN A 10 -1.43 13.27 1.00
C GLN A 10 -1.88 11.93 1.59
N LEU A 11 -2.62 11.96 2.69
CA LEU A 11 -3.21 10.76 3.28
C LEU A 11 -4.08 9.96 2.31
N ALA A 12 -4.90 10.66 1.50
CA ALA A 12 -5.74 10.02 0.49
C ALA A 12 -4.91 9.37 -0.65
N VAL A 13 -3.84 10.04 -1.09
CA VAL A 13 -2.94 9.52 -2.13
C VAL A 13 -2.20 8.29 -1.61
N ASP A 14 -1.69 8.34 -0.39
CA ASP A 14 -0.94 7.24 0.21
C ASP A 14 -1.85 6.05 0.51
N SER A 15 -3.07 6.30 0.98
CA SER A 15 -4.10 5.27 1.16
C SER A 15 -4.44 4.59 -0.17
N LEU A 16 -4.61 5.36 -1.25
CA LEU A 16 -4.90 4.82 -2.57
C LEU A 16 -3.73 3.97 -3.10
N SER A 17 -2.50 4.43 -2.88
CA SER A 17 -1.30 3.68 -3.27
C SER A 17 -1.20 2.34 -2.53
N PHE A 18 -1.48 2.32 -1.22
CA PHE A 18 -1.52 1.10 -0.41
C PHE A 18 -2.59 0.12 -0.92
N MET A 19 -3.80 0.61 -1.20
CA MET A 19 -4.88 -0.21 -1.76
C MET A 19 -4.52 -0.78 -3.13
N ALA A 20 -3.86 0.00 -3.98
CA ALA A 20 -3.40 -0.47 -5.29
C ALA A 20 -2.36 -1.60 -5.16
N VAL A 21 -1.37 -1.45 -4.26
CA VAL A 21 -0.35 -2.47 -4.00
C VAL A 21 -0.98 -3.75 -3.44
N LEU A 22 -1.93 -3.63 -2.52
CA LEU A 22 -2.70 -4.77 -2.00
C LEU A 22 -3.46 -5.50 -3.11
N ALA A 23 -4.19 -4.76 -3.93
CA ALA A 23 -4.96 -5.32 -5.05
C ALA A 23 -4.05 -6.02 -6.06
N LEU A 24 -2.90 -5.44 -6.40
CA LEU A 24 -1.91 -6.05 -7.28
C LEU A 24 -1.31 -7.32 -6.67
N THR A 25 -1.06 -7.32 -5.37
CA THR A 25 -0.52 -8.50 -4.67
C THR A 25 -1.53 -9.65 -4.69
N VAL A 26 -2.76 -9.40 -4.23
CA VAL A 26 -3.81 -10.42 -4.16
C VAL A 26 -4.21 -10.88 -5.57
N GLY A 27 -4.41 -9.95 -6.49
CA GLY A 27 -4.74 -10.23 -7.88
C GLY A 27 -3.63 -10.98 -8.61
N GLY A 28 -2.36 -10.67 -8.32
CA GLY A 28 -1.21 -11.38 -8.86
C GLY A 28 -1.15 -12.83 -8.36
N PHE A 29 -1.32 -13.07 -7.06
CA PHE A 29 -1.42 -14.43 -6.53
C PHE A 29 -2.60 -15.21 -7.11
N TRP A 30 -3.75 -14.56 -7.25
CA TRP A 30 -4.93 -15.16 -7.87
C TRP A 30 -4.69 -15.54 -9.34
N GLY A 31 -4.10 -14.64 -10.12
CA GLY A 31 -3.74 -14.90 -11.51
C GLY A 31 -2.71 -16.02 -11.66
N LEU A 32 -1.69 -16.05 -10.80
CA LEU A 32 -0.68 -17.12 -10.77
C LEU A 32 -1.32 -18.48 -10.42
N PHE A 33 -2.28 -18.49 -9.50
CA PHE A 33 -3.04 -19.70 -9.17
C PHE A 33 -3.86 -20.20 -10.36
N LEU A 34 -4.56 -19.32 -11.08
CA LEU A 34 -5.38 -19.68 -12.25
C LEU A 34 -4.57 -20.31 -13.39
N VAL A 35 -3.32 -19.87 -13.57
CA VAL A 35 -2.42 -20.43 -14.61
C VAL A 35 -1.62 -21.64 -14.12
N ASN A 36 -1.93 -22.16 -12.92
CA ASN A 36 -1.17 -23.24 -12.26
C ASN A 36 0.35 -22.95 -12.23
N ALA A 37 0.72 -21.71 -11.91
CA ALA A 37 2.12 -21.32 -11.82
C ALA A 37 2.86 -22.17 -10.78
N SER A 38 4.16 -22.36 -10.99
CA SER A 38 4.98 -23.11 -10.03
C SER A 38 5.02 -22.42 -8.67
N LEU A 39 5.15 -23.21 -7.60
CA LEU A 39 5.28 -22.70 -6.23
C LEU A 39 6.48 -21.75 -6.10
N PHE A 40 7.57 -22.03 -6.83
CA PHE A 40 8.73 -21.14 -6.93
C PHE A 40 8.34 -19.77 -7.49
N THR A 41 7.58 -19.72 -8.58
CA THR A 41 7.09 -18.47 -9.18
C THR A 41 6.23 -17.67 -8.22
N MET A 42 5.35 -18.33 -7.47
CA MET A 42 4.49 -17.67 -6.48
C MET A 42 5.31 -17.09 -5.32
N VAL A 43 6.33 -17.81 -4.85
CA VAL A 43 7.24 -17.32 -3.80
C VAL A 43 8.05 -16.11 -4.30
N VAL A 44 8.64 -16.19 -5.50
CA VAL A 44 9.40 -15.09 -6.10
C VAL A 44 8.50 -13.86 -6.28
N PHE A 45 7.29 -14.04 -6.79
CA PHE A 45 6.32 -12.96 -6.91
C PHE A 45 6.02 -12.31 -5.54
N GLY A 46 5.76 -13.11 -4.51
CA GLY A 46 5.56 -12.62 -3.15
C GLY A 46 6.73 -11.80 -2.64
N LEU A 47 7.96 -12.30 -2.79
CA LEU A 47 9.19 -11.60 -2.38
C LEU A 47 9.35 -10.25 -3.10
N LEU A 48 8.98 -10.18 -4.38
CA LEU A 48 9.03 -8.94 -5.15
C LEU A 48 7.96 -7.91 -4.71
N MET A 49 6.83 -8.35 -4.14
CA MET A 49 5.80 -7.45 -3.62
C MET A 49 6.10 -6.91 -2.22
N VAL A 50 6.97 -7.57 -1.44
CA VAL A 50 7.31 -7.16 -0.06
C VAL A 50 7.80 -5.71 0.04
N PRO A 51 8.75 -5.22 -0.78
CA PRO A 51 9.20 -3.83 -0.68
C PRO A 51 8.07 -2.82 -0.93
N ALA A 52 7.19 -3.10 -1.89
CA ALA A 52 6.05 -2.24 -2.21
C ALA A 52 5.02 -2.22 -1.06
N LEU A 53 4.74 -3.37 -0.45
CA LEU A 53 3.84 -3.47 0.70
C LEU A 53 4.41 -2.75 1.93
N LEU A 54 5.69 -2.94 2.25
CA LEU A 54 6.32 -2.30 3.39
C LEU A 54 6.40 -0.78 3.24
N SER A 55 6.80 -0.30 2.07
CA SER A 55 6.90 1.14 1.79
C SER A 55 5.54 1.83 1.84
N SER A 56 4.53 1.30 1.15
CA SER A 56 3.18 1.88 1.17
C SER A 56 2.55 1.86 2.56
N THR A 57 2.75 0.79 3.34
CA THR A 57 2.29 0.72 4.74
C THR A 57 3.01 1.76 5.61
N TYR A 58 4.32 1.95 5.42
CA TYR A 58 5.10 2.92 6.18
C TYR A 58 4.67 4.36 5.90
N TYR A 59 4.53 4.73 4.63
CA TYR A 59 4.10 6.08 4.24
C TYR A 59 2.67 6.38 4.73
N LEU A 60 1.75 5.43 4.55
CA LEU A 60 0.39 5.56 5.08
C LEU A 60 0.39 5.72 6.61
N GLY A 61 1.14 4.91 7.34
CA GLY A 61 1.23 5.01 8.81
C GLY A 61 1.83 6.33 9.28
N LYS A 62 2.86 6.83 8.60
CA LYS A 62 3.46 8.13 8.87
C LYS A 62 2.45 9.26 8.65
N ASP A 63 1.73 9.24 7.53
CA ASP A 63 0.77 10.28 7.17
C ASP A 63 -0.46 10.27 8.08
N ILE A 64 -0.92 9.10 8.52
CA ILE A 64 -1.96 8.98 9.56
C ILE A 64 -1.49 9.61 10.87
N ASN A 65 -0.26 9.33 11.29
CA ASN A 65 0.29 9.87 12.53
C ASN A 65 0.44 11.40 12.45
N GLU A 66 0.93 11.92 11.33
CA GLU A 66 1.02 13.37 11.08
C GLU A 66 -0.36 14.04 11.01
N ALA A 67 -1.34 13.41 10.37
CA ALA A 67 -2.71 13.90 10.31
C ALA A 67 -3.34 13.97 11.70
N THR A 68 -3.15 12.92 12.52
CA THR A 68 -3.63 12.86 13.91
C THR A 68 -3.04 14.01 14.73
N HIS A 69 -1.72 14.24 14.64
CA HIS A 69 -1.07 15.33 15.36
C HIS A 69 -1.42 16.74 14.85
N LYS A 70 -1.74 16.92 13.57
CA LYS A 70 -2.05 18.25 12.99
C LYS A 70 -3.54 18.60 12.99
N LEU A 71 -4.43 17.62 13.12
CA LEU A 71 -5.89 17.81 13.06
C LEU A 71 -6.58 17.68 14.41
N ILE A 72 -5.99 16.91 15.35
CA ILE A 72 -6.60 16.61 16.66
C ILE A 72 -5.93 17.39 17.81
N ALA A 73 -4.69 17.87 17.63
CA ALA A 73 -4.04 18.83 18.54
C ALA A 73 -4.18 20.27 18.03
#